data_AF-A0A6M8HZ03-F1
#
_entry.id   AF-A0A6M8HZ03-F1
#
_cell.length_a   1.000
_cell.length_b   1.000
_cell.length_c   1.000
_cell.angle_alpha   90.00
_cell.angle_beta   90.00
_cell.angle_gamma   90.00
#
_symmetry.space_group_name_H-M   'P 1'
#
loop_
_entity.id
_entity.type
_entity.pdbx_description
1 polymer ?
#
loop_
_entity_poly.entity_id
_entity_poly.type
_entity_poly.pdbx_seq_one_letter_code
_entity_poly.pdbx_strand_id
1 'polypeptide(L)'
;MHHIENLPGAVVADVSRQFEVSTSLIYKWRRHATAETGMSYAPAVLLSELAPIASAADTTAITMDLVNGAQVRIDAQASPALVTATLQAWR
;
A
#
# COMPACT_ATOMS: atom_id res chain seq x y z
N MET A 1 10.18 -14.53 -7.79
CA MET A 1 9.94 -13.07 -7.84
C MET A 1 8.42 -12.89 -7.90
N HIS A 2 7.75 -12.74 -6.76
CA HIS A 2 6.29 -12.57 -6.73
C HIS A 2 5.99 -11.07 -6.79
N HIS A 3 5.67 -10.58 -7.98
CA HIS A 3 4.99 -9.29 -8.17
C HIS A 3 3.59 -9.42 -7.56
N ILE A 4 3.33 -8.71 -6.47
CA ILE A 4 1.99 -8.61 -5.89
C ILE A 4 1.38 -7.35 -6.46
N GLU A 5 0.88 -7.48 -7.69
CA GLU A 5 0.00 -6.49 -8.29
C GLU A 5 -1.32 -6.59 -7.52
N ASN A 6 -1.61 -5.61 -6.67
CA ASN A 6 -2.84 -5.56 -5.89
C ASN A 6 -3.98 -5.13 -6.82
N LEU A 7 -4.35 -6.01 -7.74
CA LEU A 7 -5.46 -5.81 -8.67
C LEU A 7 -6.78 -5.78 -7.89
N PRO A 8 -7.76 -4.95 -8.29
CA PRO A 8 -9.11 -4.97 -7.74
C PRO A 8 -9.74 -6.34 -8.02
N GLY A 9 -9.59 -7.25 -7.05
CA GLY A 9 -9.86 -8.69 -7.21
C GLY A 9 -9.14 -9.59 -6.20
N ALA A 10 -8.19 -9.04 -5.43
CA ALA A 10 -7.53 -9.79 -4.36
C ALA A 10 -8.53 -10.35 -3.34
N VAL A 11 -8.53 -11.68 -3.17
CA VAL A 11 -9.38 -12.37 -2.20
C VAL A 11 -8.76 -12.21 -0.81
N VAL A 12 -9.51 -11.59 0.11
CA VAL A 12 -9.04 -11.28 1.48
C VAL A 12 -8.51 -12.53 2.21
N ALA A 13 -9.09 -13.70 1.93
CA ALA A 13 -8.65 -14.97 2.50
C ALA A 13 -7.24 -15.39 2.01
N ASP A 14 -6.93 -15.18 0.74
CA ASP A 14 -5.63 -15.54 0.17
C ASP A 14 -4.53 -14.60 0.69
N VAL A 15 -4.83 -13.31 0.78
CA VAL A 15 -3.94 -12.31 1.39
C VAL A 15 -3.69 -12.64 2.87
N SER A 16 -4.74 -12.96 3.62
CA SER A 16 -4.64 -13.37 5.03
C SER A 16 -3.71 -14.57 5.21
N ARG A 17 -3.81 -15.58 4.34
CA ARG A 17 -2.97 -16.78 4.38
C ARG A 17 -1.53 -16.50 3.96
N GLN A 18 -1.33 -15.72 2.89
CA GLN A 18 0.00 -15.42 2.36
C GLN A 18 0.87 -14.64 3.34
N PHE A 19 0.26 -13.73 4.09
CA PHE A 19 0.97 -12.81 4.98
C PHE A 19 0.74 -13.09 6.47
N GLU A 20 0.06 -14.19 6.81
CA GLU A 20 -0.24 -14.60 8.19
C GLU A 20 -0.93 -13.50 9.03
N VAL A 21 -1.79 -12.71 8.41
CA VAL A 21 -2.54 -11.63 9.07
C VAL A 21 -4.00 -12.01 9.22
N SER A 22 -4.63 -11.63 10.33
CA SER A 22 -6.08 -11.84 10.49
C SER A 22 -6.87 -11.02 9.47
N THR A 23 -7.96 -11.59 8.95
CA THR A 23 -8.88 -10.90 8.03
C THR A 23 -9.48 -9.64 8.67
N SER A 24 -9.75 -9.67 9.98
CA SER A 24 -10.20 -8.50 10.75
C SER A 24 -9.22 -7.33 10.69
N LEU A 25 -7.91 -7.62 10.71
CA LEU A 25 -6.87 -6.59 10.63
C LEU A 25 -6.83 -5.95 9.23
N ILE A 26 -6.99 -6.76 8.17
CA ILE A 26 -7.11 -6.28 6.78
C ILE A 26 -8.31 -5.33 6.66
N TYR A 27 -9.49 -5.70 7.19
CA TYR A 27 -10.66 -4.82 7.16
C TYR A 27 -10.47 -3.53 7.96
N LYS A 28 -9.76 -3.58 9.10
CA LYS A 28 -9.45 -2.40 9.90
C LYS A 28 -8.55 -1.43 9.13
N TRP A 29 -7.48 -1.92 8.52
CA TRP A 29 -6.59 -1.12 7.68
C TRP A 29 -7.32 -0.53 6.49
N ARG A 30 -8.16 -1.32 5.81
CA ARG A 30 -8.96 -0.82 4.68
C ARG A 30 -9.85 0.35 5.10
N ARG A 31 -10.53 0.23 6.25
CA ARG A 31 -11.37 1.32 6.78
C ARG A 31 -10.56 2.56 7.12
N HIS A 32 -9.38 2.40 7.71
CA HIS A 32 -8.49 3.51 8.05
C HIS A 32 -8.00 4.23 6.79
N ALA A 33 -7.49 3.48 5.81
CA ALA A 33 -7.00 4.03 4.55
C ALA A 33 -8.10 4.79 3.78
N THR A 34 -9.34 4.27 3.75
CA THR A 34 -10.50 4.98 3.17
C THR A 34 -10.81 6.28 3.91
N ALA A 35 -10.70 6.30 5.24
CA ALA A 35 -10.98 7.49 6.05
C ALA A 35 -9.91 8.58 5.88
N GLU A 36 -8.64 8.20 5.74
CA GLU A 36 -7.52 9.14 5.58
C GLU A 36 -7.46 9.74 4.17
N THR A 37 -7.75 8.93 3.14
CA THR A 37 -7.66 9.38 1.74
C THR A 37 -8.94 10.04 1.23
N GLY A 38 -10.07 9.87 1.94
CA GLY A 38 -11.39 10.27 1.46
C GLY A 38 -11.86 9.50 0.21
N MET A 39 -11.10 8.50 -0.24
CA MET A 39 -11.41 7.74 -1.46
C MET A 39 -12.42 6.64 -1.17
N SER A 40 -13.64 6.81 -1.68
CA SER A 40 -14.64 5.75 -1.72
C SER A 40 -14.42 4.87 -2.96
N TYR A 41 -14.53 3.54 -2.80
CA TYR A 41 -14.49 2.62 -3.93
C TYR A 41 -15.73 2.86 -4.81
N ALA A 42 -15.52 3.36 -6.03
CA ALA A 42 -16.56 3.40 -7.05
C ALA A 42 -16.64 2.04 -7.78
N PRO A 43 -17.83 1.61 -8.23
CA PRO A 43 -17.95 0.44 -9.09
C PRO A 43 -17.03 0.57 -10.32
N ALA A 44 -16.12 -0.38 -10.51
CA ALA A 44 -15.29 -0.43 -11.70
C ALA A 44 -16.13 -1.01 -12.85
N VAL A 45 -16.51 -0.18 -13.81
CA VAL A 45 -17.12 -0.63 -15.07
C VAL A 45 -15.98 -0.90 -16.04
N LEU A 46 -15.88 -2.14 -16.55
CA LEU A 46 -14.94 -2.49 -17.60
C LEU A 46 -15.41 -1.82 -18.90
N LEU A 47 -14.79 -0.70 -19.27
CA LEU A 47 -14.90 -0.15 -20.62
C LEU A 47 -13.97 -0.95 -21.54
N SER A 48 -14.47 -1.37 -22.71
CA SER A 48 -13.71 -2.12 -23.71
C SER A 48 -12.53 -1.34 -24.31
N GLU A 49 -12.43 -0.05 -24.03
CA GLU A 49 -11.33 0.81 -24.47
C GLU A 49 -10.58 1.36 -23.25
N LEU A 50 -9.31 0.96 -23.11
CA LEU A 50 -8.40 1.46 -22.09
C LEU A 50 -7.98 2.89 -22.46
N ALA A 51 -8.61 3.89 -21.84
CA ALA A 51 -8.03 5.22 -21.79
C ALA A 51 -6.68 5.14 -21.06
N PRO A 52 -5.64 5.92 -21.45
CA PRO A 52 -4.37 5.92 -20.76
C PRO A 52 -4.58 6.37 -19.31
N ILE A 53 -4.48 5.42 -18.39
CA ILE A 53 -4.43 5.69 -16.95
C ILE A 53 -3.15 6.50 -16.71
N ALA A 54 -3.31 7.76 -16.30
CA ALA A 54 -2.20 8.57 -15.83
C ALA A 54 -1.50 7.78 -14.73
N SER A 55 -0.22 7.48 -14.94
CA SER A 55 0.60 6.72 -14.00
C SER A 55 0.49 7.38 -12.63
N ALA A 56 0.04 6.62 -11.63
CA ALA A 56 0.02 7.04 -10.23
C ALA A 56 1.47 7.16 -9.73
N ALA A 57 2.14 8.24 -10.14
CA ALA A 57 3.57 8.44 -10.01
C ALA A 57 4.04 8.69 -8.56
N ASP A 58 3.14 8.77 -7.58
CA ASP A 58 3.49 9.07 -6.19
C ASP A 58 2.95 8.00 -5.23
N THR A 59 3.23 6.72 -5.50
CA THR A 59 2.85 5.64 -4.57
C THR A 59 3.88 5.54 -3.45
N THR A 60 3.79 6.44 -2.46
CA THR A 60 4.49 6.27 -1.18
C THR A 60 4.03 4.94 -0.56
N ALA A 61 4.94 3.99 -0.40
CA ALA A 61 4.63 2.65 0.08
C ALA A 61 4.57 2.56 1.60
N ILE A 62 5.40 3.35 2.30
CA ILE A 62 5.49 3.33 3.76
C ILE A 62 5.70 4.75 4.27
N THR A 63 4.88 5.19 5.22
CA THR A 63 5.09 6.41 5.99
C THR A 63 5.24 6.06 7.46
N MET A 64 6.25 6.61 8.12
CA MET A 64 6.52 6.42 9.54
C MET A 64 6.66 7.78 10.22
N ASP A 65 5.85 8.00 11.25
CA ASP A 65 5.93 9.19 12.09
C ASP A 65 6.74 8.87 13.34
N LEU A 66 7.72 9.72 13.64
CA LEU A 66 8.57 9.62 14.80
C LEU A 66 8.00 10.44 15.97
N VAL A 67 8.31 10.02 17.19
CA VAL A 67 7.90 10.71 18.43
C VAL A 67 8.41 12.14 18.55
N ASN A 68 9.48 12.49 17.82
CA ASN A 68 10.05 13.84 17.75
C ASN A 68 9.42 14.70 16.64
N GLY A 69 8.38 14.20 15.96
CA GLY A 69 7.70 14.89 14.86
C GLY A 69 8.41 14.77 13.50
N ALA A 70 9.52 14.04 13.40
CA ALA A 70 10.08 13.71 12.09
C ALA A 70 9.18 12.69 11.38
N GLN A 71 9.09 12.79 10.05
CA GLN A 71 8.37 11.83 9.23
C GLN A 71 9.32 11.25 8.19
N VAL A 72 9.26 9.95 7.99
CA VAL A 72 10.00 9.28 6.93
C VAL A 72 9.04 8.61 5.98
N ARG A 73 9.26 8.86 4.69
CA ARG A 73 8.46 8.35 3.58
C ARG A 73 9.36 7.50 2.71
N ILE A 74 8.95 6.26 2.49
CA ILE A 74 9.64 5.30 1.64
C ILE A 74 8.76 5.09 0.41
N ASP A 75 9.33 5.41 -0.75
CA ASP A 75 8.70 5.17 -2.04
C ASP A 75 8.67 3.66 -2.38
N ALA A 76 7.69 3.24 -3.18
CA ALA A 76 7.54 1.86 -3.62
C ALA A 76 8.77 1.33 -4.41
N GLN A 77 9.55 2.22 -5.04
CA GLN A 77 10.76 1.89 -5.79
C GLN A 77 12.06 2.11 -5.00
N ALA A 78 11.96 2.42 -3.70
CA ALA A 78 13.14 2.65 -2.87
C ALA A 78 14.02 1.39 -2.79
N SER A 79 15.34 1.59 -2.92
CA SER A 79 16.31 0.49 -2.84
C SER A 79 16.23 -0.21 -1.48
N PRO A 80 16.14 -1.56 -1.43
CA PRO A 80 16.11 -2.31 -0.18
C PRO A 80 17.32 -2.04 0.72
N ALA A 81 18.50 -1.81 0.12
CA ALA A 81 19.71 -1.48 0.87
C ALA A 81 19.61 -0.10 1.55
N LEU A 82 19.01 0.87 0.86
CA LEU A 82 18.77 2.21 1.40
C LEU A 82 17.74 2.12 2.54
N VAL A 83 16.62 1.43 2.32
CA VAL A 83 15.60 1.19 3.36
C VAL A 83 16.21 0.55 4.60
N THR A 84 17.03 -0.50 4.41
CA THR A 84 17.69 -1.21 5.52
C THR A 84 18.65 -0.30 6.27
N ALA A 85 19.50 0.44 5.55
CA ALA A 85 20.46 1.37 6.17
C ALA A 85 19.74 2.47 6.96
N THR A 86 18.67 3.04 6.40
CA THR A 86 17.85 4.04 7.05
C THR A 86 17.20 3.49 8.33
N LEU A 87 16.62 2.29 8.29
CA LEU A 87 16.03 1.64 9.47
C LEU A 87 17.09 1.28 10.54
N GLN A 88 18.27 0.82 10.12
CA GLN A 88 19.37 0.52 11.04
C GLN A 88 19.91 1.77 11.74
N ALA A 89 19.94 2.90 11.05
CA ALA A 89 20.37 4.18 11.60
C ALA A 89 19.38 4.75 12.65
N TRP A 90 18.21 4.12 12.81
CA TRP A 90 17.18 4.54 13.78
C TRP A 90 17.08 3.64 15.01
N ARG A 91 17.93 2.61 15.09
CA ARG A 91 18.10 1.84 16.32
C ARG A 91 18.75 2.69 17.40
#